data_AF-A0A7V5STK3-F1
#
_entry.id   AF-A0A7V5STK3-F1
#
_cell.length_a   1.000
_cell.length_b   1.000
_cell.length_c   1.000
_cell.angle_alpha   90.00
_cell.angle_beta   90.00
_cell.angle_gamma   90.00
#
_symmetry.space_group_name_H-M   'P 1'
#
loop_
_entity.id
_entity.type
_entity.pdbx_description
1 polymer ?
#
loop_
_entity_poly.entity_id
_entity_poly.type
_entity_poly.pdbx_seq_one_letter_code
_entity_poly.pdbx_strand_id
1 'polypeptide(L)'
;MKNLIRLFLTFSLAFIMIHNIYSQEYIVNKSFMGDTTINIFKNTEIIGSLKLNADIQLNSTVSLVRVILIDKGYSERVVYEGYYPLVNIGSFTINNVSDETEILNNIIPSYLKIQIIDARIKIKSLILGSPISSQKSASVESDQKMLVETKNKQKINQINRINAQNGQKWFAGETSISKLSYEMKKQLFGREKYNSNGLEYYVGGVFELNEATALQNVKSSSVAVSSTTSSLIDNFDWRERHGANNPNSPYYDDDPNGGGWLTSVKTQ
;
A
#
# COMPACT_ATOMS: atom_id res chain seq x y z
N MET A 1 77.08 3.70 -32.98
CA MET A 1 77.04 3.47 -31.51
C MET A 1 75.58 3.53 -31.10
N LYS A 2 74.97 2.35 -30.87
CA LYS A 2 74.55 1.87 -29.55
C LYS A 2 73.47 2.78 -28.96
N ASN A 3 72.20 2.35 -29.03
CA ASN A 3 71.48 1.75 -27.90
C ASN A 3 71.27 2.79 -26.78
N LEU A 4 70.08 3.17 -26.34
CA LEU A 4 69.09 2.38 -25.61
C LEU A 4 68.18 3.49 -25.03
N ILE A 5 66.87 3.53 -25.20
CA ILE A 5 65.89 3.00 -24.25
C ILE A 5 64.51 3.28 -24.85
N ARG A 6 63.81 2.20 -25.16
CA ARG A 6 62.37 2.18 -25.30
C ARG A 6 61.77 2.36 -23.90
N LEU A 7 60.89 3.33 -23.71
CA LEU A 7 59.88 3.24 -22.66
C LEU A 7 58.50 3.39 -23.32
N PHE A 8 58.01 2.25 -23.79
CA PHE A 8 56.59 2.02 -23.98
C PHE A 8 55.94 2.12 -22.60
N LEU A 9 55.13 3.15 -22.37
CA LEU A 9 54.05 3.05 -21.40
C LEU A 9 52.75 3.30 -22.16
N THR A 10 52.14 2.19 -22.57
CA THR A 10 50.77 2.11 -23.05
C THR A 10 49.85 2.70 -21.99
N PHE A 11 49.39 3.93 -22.20
CA PHE A 11 48.30 4.50 -21.43
C PHE A 11 47.02 3.77 -21.88
N SER A 12 46.70 2.68 -21.20
CA SER A 12 45.42 1.99 -21.36
C SER A 12 44.34 2.95 -20.86
N LEU A 13 43.72 3.67 -21.80
CA LEU A 13 42.54 4.46 -21.56
C LEU A 13 41.42 3.47 -21.21
N ALA A 14 41.25 3.19 -19.91
CA ALA A 14 40.08 2.50 -19.42
C ALA A 14 38.90 3.43 -19.69
N PHE A 15 38.24 3.22 -20.83
CA PHE A 15 36.93 3.80 -21.12
C PHE A 15 35.98 3.21 -20.07
N ILE A 16 35.81 3.90 -18.95
CA ILE A 16 34.68 3.67 -18.07
C ILE A 16 33.48 4.05 -18.93
N MET A 17 32.88 3.05 -19.58
CA MET A 17 31.57 3.15 -20.20
C MET A 17 30.60 3.42 -19.05
N ILE A 18 30.44 4.70 -18.73
CA ILE A 18 29.29 5.19 -17.97
C ILE A 18 28.10 4.76 -18.80
N HIS A 19 27.48 3.65 -18.43
CA HIS A 19 26.23 3.24 -19.03
C HIS A 19 25.25 4.32 -18.66
N ASN A 20 24.96 5.22 -19.61
CA ASN A 20 23.87 6.16 -19.47
C ASN A 20 22.61 5.32 -19.27
N ILE A 21 22.08 5.33 -18.04
CA ILE A 21 20.77 4.77 -17.75
C ILE A 21 19.79 5.72 -18.42
N TYR A 22 19.41 5.41 -19.65
CA TYR A 22 18.36 6.17 -20.32
C TYR A 22 17.04 5.84 -19.65
N SER A 23 16.38 6.86 -19.10
CA SER A 23 14.97 6.78 -18.75
C SER A 23 14.16 7.46 -19.85
N GLN A 24 13.03 6.85 -20.22
CA GLN A 24 12.11 7.44 -21.17
C GLN A 24 10.95 8.07 -20.40
N GLU A 25 10.67 9.34 -20.68
CA GLU A 25 9.52 10.02 -20.10
C GLU A 25 8.37 10.08 -21.09
N TYR A 26 7.19 9.62 -20.67
CA TYR A 26 5.94 9.73 -21.41
C TYR A 26 5.08 10.82 -20.78
N ILE A 27 4.85 11.90 -21.51
CA ILE A 27 3.98 12.99 -21.08
C ILE A 27 2.52 12.58 -21.32
N VAL A 28 1.72 12.61 -20.26
CA VAL A 28 0.29 12.29 -20.32
C VAL A 28 -0.55 13.55 -20.20
N ASN A 29 -0.31 14.37 -19.18
CA ASN A 29 -1.02 15.62 -18.86
C ASN A 29 -2.56 15.50 -18.92
N LYS A 30 -3.12 14.44 -18.32
CA LYS A 30 -4.58 14.19 -18.27
C LYS A 30 -5.08 14.05 -16.84
N SER A 31 -6.31 14.55 -16.62
CA SER A 31 -7.03 14.43 -15.34
C SER A 31 -8.11 13.36 -15.41
N PHE A 32 -8.27 12.63 -14.32
CA PHE A 32 -9.22 11.55 -14.15
C PHE A 32 -9.96 11.74 -12.83
N MET A 33 -11.27 11.48 -12.84
CA MET A 33 -12.17 11.56 -11.68
C MET A 33 -12.96 10.26 -11.48
N GLY A 34 -12.72 9.25 -12.32
CA GLY A 34 -13.32 7.94 -12.25
C GLY A 34 -12.37 6.88 -12.77
N ASP A 35 -12.76 5.63 -12.62
CA ASP A 35 -11.96 4.49 -13.05
C ASP A 35 -11.71 4.55 -14.56
N THR A 36 -10.50 4.18 -14.97
CA THR A 36 -10.15 4.16 -16.39
C THR A 36 -8.93 3.29 -16.66
N THR A 37 -8.63 3.11 -17.94
CA THR A 37 -7.40 2.48 -18.42
C THR A 37 -6.68 3.39 -19.39
N ILE A 38 -5.35 3.46 -19.30
CA ILE A 38 -4.52 4.23 -20.22
C ILE A 38 -3.63 3.26 -21.01
N ASN A 39 -3.79 3.27 -22.33
CA ASN A 39 -2.97 2.53 -23.29
C ASN A 39 -1.92 3.48 -23.88
N ILE A 40 -0.74 3.52 -23.28
CA ILE A 40 0.36 4.42 -23.65
C ILE A 40 1.64 3.67 -24.00
N PHE A 41 1.72 2.39 -23.62
CA PHE A 41 2.90 1.59 -23.82
C PHE A 41 2.96 1.04 -25.24
N LYS A 42 4.17 0.91 -25.77
CA LYS A 42 4.41 0.14 -26.98
C LYS A 42 4.46 -1.33 -26.54
N ASN A 43 3.57 -2.17 -27.07
CA ASN A 43 3.42 -3.60 -26.71
C ASN A 43 4.67 -4.50 -26.94
N THR A 44 5.84 -3.90 -27.18
CA THR A 44 7.14 -4.51 -27.41
C THR A 44 8.25 -3.92 -26.54
N GLU A 45 8.00 -2.85 -25.77
CA GLU A 45 9.01 -2.25 -24.91
C GLU A 45 9.22 -3.09 -23.65
N ILE A 46 10.47 -3.24 -23.22
CA ILE A 46 10.83 -3.93 -21.98
C ILE A 46 11.26 -2.87 -20.99
N ILE A 47 10.74 -2.92 -19.76
CA ILE A 47 11.05 -1.94 -18.71
C ILE A 47 11.58 -2.61 -17.45
N GLY A 48 12.58 -1.97 -16.83
CA GLY A 48 13.15 -2.36 -15.54
C GLY A 48 12.56 -1.58 -14.36
N SER A 49 11.84 -0.49 -14.60
CA SER A 49 11.08 0.25 -13.58
C SER A 49 10.03 1.17 -14.19
N LEU A 50 9.07 1.61 -13.37
CA LEU A 50 8.07 2.60 -13.72
C LEU A 50 7.84 3.54 -12.54
N LYS A 51 7.91 4.86 -12.81
CA LYS A 51 7.63 5.91 -11.82
C LYS A 51 6.57 6.88 -12.34
N LEU A 52 5.87 7.53 -11.41
CA LEU A 52 4.74 8.41 -11.67
C LEU A 52 4.99 9.83 -11.15
N ASN A 53 4.64 10.82 -11.98
CA ASN A 53 4.48 12.22 -11.60
C ASN A 53 3.00 12.60 -11.72
N ALA A 54 2.38 13.05 -10.63
CA ALA A 54 0.96 13.39 -10.63
C ALA A 54 0.57 14.44 -9.58
N ASP A 55 -0.52 15.15 -9.85
CA ASP A 55 -1.26 15.91 -8.83
C ASP A 55 -2.48 15.10 -8.41
N ILE A 56 -2.73 14.99 -7.11
CA ILE A 56 -3.81 14.18 -6.54
C ILE A 56 -4.62 15.04 -5.58
N GLN A 57 -5.93 14.84 -5.58
CA GLN A 57 -6.85 15.37 -4.58
C GLN A 57 -7.67 14.22 -4.00
N LEU A 58 -7.58 14.03 -2.69
CA LEU A 58 -8.51 13.18 -1.94
C LEU A 58 -9.57 14.07 -1.29
N ASN A 59 -10.85 13.78 -1.49
CA ASN A 59 -11.94 14.63 -1.00
C ASN A 59 -12.44 14.24 0.40
N SER A 60 -12.25 12.99 0.82
CA SER A 60 -12.76 12.46 2.08
C SER A 60 -11.91 11.32 2.64
N THR A 61 -12.27 10.80 3.81
CA THR A 61 -11.61 9.66 4.46
C THR A 61 -11.81 8.34 3.70
N VAL A 62 -12.82 8.24 2.81
CA VAL A 62 -13.04 7.04 1.97
C VAL A 62 -12.35 7.13 0.62
N SER A 63 -11.73 8.27 0.31
CA SER A 63 -11.07 8.49 -0.97
C SER A 63 -9.98 7.47 -1.24
N LEU A 64 -9.88 7.05 -2.50
CA LEU A 64 -8.85 6.16 -3.00
C LEU A 64 -8.41 6.64 -4.37
N VAL A 65 -7.11 6.70 -4.58
CA VAL A 65 -6.48 6.73 -5.91
C VAL A 65 -5.47 5.60 -5.95
N ARG A 66 -5.59 4.71 -6.94
CA ARG A 66 -4.62 3.66 -7.18
C ARG A 66 -4.29 3.56 -8.66
N VAL A 67 -3.01 3.62 -8.99
CA VAL A 67 -2.49 3.44 -10.35
C VAL A 67 -1.76 2.11 -10.39
N ILE A 68 -2.21 1.22 -11.26
CA ILE A 68 -1.76 -0.17 -11.34
C ILE A 68 -1.21 -0.42 -12.73
N LEU A 69 0.00 -0.95 -12.80
CA LEU A 69 0.61 -1.45 -14.03
C LEU A 69 0.12 -2.88 -14.29
N ILE A 70 -0.39 -3.09 -15.50
CA ILE A 70 -0.73 -4.41 -16.01
C ILE A 70 0.29 -4.78 -17.08
N ASP A 71 0.96 -5.91 -16.92
CA ASP A 71 1.90 -6.45 -17.91
C ASP A 71 1.21 -7.40 -18.91
N LYS A 72 1.94 -7.83 -19.94
CA LYS A 72 1.43 -8.78 -20.94
C LYS A 72 1.01 -10.14 -20.37
N GLY A 73 1.52 -10.52 -19.20
CA GLY A 73 1.13 -11.72 -18.48
C GLY A 73 -0.07 -11.50 -17.55
N TYR A 74 -0.70 -10.33 -17.60
CA TYR A 74 -1.80 -9.90 -16.72
C TYR A 74 -1.43 -9.80 -15.24
N SER A 75 -0.13 -9.76 -14.90
CA SER A 75 0.27 -9.52 -13.51
C SER A 75 0.04 -8.06 -13.15
N GLU A 76 -0.45 -7.82 -11.94
CA GLU A 76 -0.80 -6.48 -11.45
C GLU A 76 0.25 -5.98 -10.47
N ARG A 77 0.77 -4.76 -10.69
CA ARG A 77 1.72 -4.11 -9.78
C ARG A 77 1.32 -2.68 -9.52
N VAL A 78 1.26 -2.27 -8.26
CA VAL A 78 0.91 -0.89 -7.89
C VAL A 78 2.07 0.03 -8.23
N VAL A 79 1.81 1.03 -9.08
CA VAL A 79 2.73 2.14 -9.33
C VAL A 79 2.62 3.15 -8.20
N TYR A 80 1.40 3.44 -7.77
CA TYR A 80 1.12 4.34 -6.66
C TYR A 80 -0.25 4.02 -6.06
N GLU A 81 -0.34 4.10 -4.73
CA GLU A 81 -1.61 4.17 -4.02
C GLU A 81 -1.66 5.33 -3.02
N GLY A 82 -2.82 5.98 -2.94
CA GLY A 82 -3.11 7.05 -2.00
C GLY A 82 -4.53 6.90 -1.47
N TYR A 83 -4.65 6.74 -0.16
CA TYR A 83 -5.91 6.73 0.59
C TYR A 83 -5.62 7.19 2.03
N TYR A 84 -6.64 7.56 2.80
CA TYR A 84 -6.46 7.87 4.22
C TYR A 84 -6.39 6.59 5.07
N PRO A 85 -5.38 6.37 5.93
CA PRO A 85 -4.40 7.33 6.44
C PRO A 85 -2.98 7.18 5.87
N LEU A 86 -2.79 6.61 4.67
CA LEU A 86 -1.47 6.65 4.00
C LEU A 86 -1.07 8.08 3.62
N VAL A 87 -2.04 8.91 3.26
CA VAL A 87 -1.85 10.33 2.95
C VAL A 87 -2.98 11.15 3.55
N ASN A 88 -2.72 12.43 3.84
CA ASN A 88 -3.75 13.34 4.32
C ASN A 88 -4.77 13.63 3.20
N ILE A 89 -6.01 13.90 3.61
CA ILE A 89 -7.06 14.43 2.74
C ILE A 89 -6.62 15.81 2.23
N GLY A 90 -6.96 16.15 0.99
CA GLY A 90 -6.55 17.40 0.35
C GLY A 90 -5.80 17.18 -0.96
N SER A 91 -5.24 18.28 -1.47
CA SER A 91 -4.42 18.30 -2.68
C SER A 91 -2.94 18.11 -2.36
N PHE A 92 -2.24 17.31 -3.15
CA PHE A 92 -0.79 17.15 -3.08
C PHE A 92 -0.19 16.71 -4.42
N THR A 93 1.11 16.90 -4.56
CA THR A 93 1.87 16.48 -5.74
C THR A 93 2.80 15.34 -5.37
N ILE A 94 2.88 14.33 -6.23
CA ILE A 94 3.89 13.28 -6.17
C ILE A 94 4.85 13.42 -7.35
N ASN A 95 6.15 13.23 -7.08
CA ASN A 95 7.19 13.27 -8.10
C ASN A 95 8.07 12.03 -7.99
N ASN A 96 8.31 11.36 -9.11
CA ASN A 96 9.15 10.16 -9.25
C ASN A 96 8.78 9.04 -8.27
N VAL A 97 7.48 8.85 -8.01
CA VAL A 97 7.00 7.86 -7.05
C VAL A 97 6.72 6.52 -7.73
N SER A 98 7.03 5.47 -7.00
CA SER A 98 6.83 4.07 -7.35
C SER A 98 6.55 3.31 -6.06
N ASP A 99 5.62 2.36 -6.10
CA ASP A 99 5.42 1.36 -5.05
C ASP A 99 6.11 0.06 -5.48
N GLU A 100 5.36 -0.86 -6.10
CA GLU A 100 5.84 -2.18 -6.51
C GLU A 100 6.62 -2.14 -7.82
N THR A 101 6.71 -0.97 -8.46
CA THR A 101 7.31 -0.81 -9.79
C THR A 101 8.67 -0.12 -9.81
N GLU A 102 9.30 0.12 -8.66
CA GLU A 102 10.65 0.72 -8.61
C GLU A 102 11.71 -0.22 -9.20
N ILE A 103 11.56 -1.54 -9.01
CA ILE A 103 12.46 -2.58 -9.53
C ILE A 103 11.61 -3.70 -10.13
N LEU A 104 11.65 -3.83 -11.44
CA LEU A 104 10.93 -4.82 -12.23
C LEU A 104 11.92 -5.78 -12.88
N ASN A 105 11.56 -7.06 -12.94
CA ASN A 105 12.35 -8.07 -13.63
C ASN A 105 12.05 -8.06 -15.15
N ASN A 106 12.39 -6.96 -15.82
CA ASN A 106 12.31 -6.80 -17.28
C ASN A 106 10.98 -7.25 -17.88
N ILE A 107 9.91 -6.55 -17.52
CA ILE A 107 8.55 -6.88 -17.98
C ILE A 107 8.19 -6.13 -19.24
N ILE A 108 7.20 -6.64 -19.99
CA ILE A 108 6.56 -5.93 -21.11
C ILE A 108 5.24 -5.33 -20.61
N PRO A 109 5.15 -4.00 -20.42
CA PRO A 109 3.95 -3.36 -19.93
C PRO A 109 2.86 -3.37 -21.01
N SER A 110 1.60 -3.49 -20.59
CA SER A 110 0.44 -3.46 -21.49
C SER A 110 -0.36 -2.17 -21.33
N TYR A 111 -0.87 -1.89 -20.14
CA TYR A 111 -1.63 -0.67 -19.87
C TYR A 111 -1.59 -0.30 -18.38
N LEU A 112 -1.99 0.94 -18.07
CA LEU A 112 -2.26 1.36 -16.70
C LEU A 112 -3.75 1.26 -16.40
N LYS A 113 -4.10 0.65 -15.27
CA LYS A 113 -5.44 0.69 -14.68
C LYS A 113 -5.44 1.74 -13.57
N ILE A 114 -6.44 2.63 -13.59
CA ILE A 114 -6.63 3.69 -12.60
C ILE A 114 -7.93 3.42 -11.86
N GLN A 115 -7.85 3.33 -10.54
CA GLN A 115 -8.98 3.17 -9.64
C GLN A 115 -9.16 4.44 -8.81
N ILE A 116 -10.38 5.00 -8.78
CA ILE A 116 -10.71 6.26 -8.10
C ILE A 116 -12.01 6.10 -7.29
N ILE A 117 -11.94 6.43 -6.00
CA ILE A 117 -13.10 6.64 -5.13
C ILE A 117 -12.99 8.07 -4.60
N ASP A 118 -14.03 8.88 -4.82
CA ASP A 118 -14.15 10.24 -4.29
C ASP A 118 -12.83 11.05 -4.31
N ALA A 119 -12.18 11.06 -5.46
CA ALA A 119 -10.86 11.66 -5.62
C ALA A 119 -10.63 12.08 -7.07
N ARG A 120 -9.51 12.77 -7.29
CA ARG A 120 -9.02 13.18 -8.61
C ARG A 120 -7.53 12.90 -8.69
N ILE A 121 -7.09 12.48 -9.87
CA ILE A 121 -5.67 12.42 -10.23
C ILE A 121 -5.43 13.11 -11.57
N LYS A 122 -4.42 13.97 -11.65
CA LYS A 122 -3.85 14.49 -12.89
C LYS A 122 -2.49 13.85 -13.08
N ILE A 123 -2.39 12.89 -14.00
CA ILE A 123 -1.12 12.28 -14.38
C ILE A 123 -0.39 13.27 -15.29
N LYS A 124 0.78 13.73 -14.83
CA LYS A 124 1.66 14.62 -15.60
C LYS A 124 2.49 13.80 -16.58
N SER A 125 3.26 12.87 -16.04
CA SER A 125 4.15 12.01 -16.82
C SER A 125 4.46 10.70 -16.10
N LEU A 126 5.02 9.78 -16.88
CA LEU A 126 5.51 8.49 -16.43
C LEU A 126 6.96 8.34 -16.87
N ILE A 127 7.79 7.81 -15.99
CA ILE A 127 9.22 7.61 -16.26
C ILE A 127 9.47 6.10 -16.30
N LEU A 128 9.87 5.61 -17.46
CA LEU A 128 10.20 4.21 -17.71
C LEU A 128 11.70 4.04 -17.55
N GLY A 129 12.10 3.13 -16.66
CA GLY A 129 13.48 2.74 -16.50
C GLY A 129 13.89 1.68 -17.52
N SER A 130 15.12 1.81 -18.01
CA SER A 130 15.75 0.80 -18.87
C SER A 130 15.73 -0.61 -18.24
N PRO A 131 15.70 -1.67 -19.06
CA PRO A 131 15.87 -3.04 -18.58
C PRO A 131 17.12 -3.21 -17.73
N ILE A 132 17.01 -4.04 -16.69
CA ILE A 132 18.12 -4.46 -15.82
C ILE A 132 18.98 -5.47 -16.61
N SER A 133 20.30 -5.30 -16.60
CA SER A 133 21.21 -6.22 -17.28
C SER A 133 21.23 -7.60 -16.62
N SER A 134 21.54 -8.64 -17.40
CA SER A 134 21.58 -10.03 -16.94
C SER A 134 22.55 -10.28 -15.76
N GLN A 135 23.63 -9.51 -15.65
CA GLN A 135 24.55 -9.57 -14.51
C GLN A 135 23.96 -9.07 -13.19
N LYS A 136 22.96 -8.17 -13.23
CA LYS A 136 22.22 -7.70 -12.05
C LYS A 136 20.98 -8.56 -11.75
N SER A 137 20.56 -9.43 -12.66
CA SER A 137 19.34 -10.25 -12.53
C SER A 137 19.36 -11.13 -11.27
N ALA A 138 20.53 -11.67 -10.89
CA ALA A 138 20.66 -12.52 -9.70
C ALA A 138 20.37 -11.80 -8.37
N SER A 139 20.43 -10.46 -8.30
CA SER A 139 20.10 -9.69 -7.10
C SER A 139 18.70 -9.08 -7.14
N VAL A 140 17.96 -9.18 -8.26
CA VAL A 140 16.67 -8.48 -8.41
C VAL A 140 15.67 -8.93 -7.35
N GLU A 141 15.61 -10.21 -7.03
CA GLU A 141 14.69 -10.72 -6.01
C GLU A 141 15.04 -10.21 -4.60
N SER A 142 16.32 -10.21 -4.23
CA SER A 142 16.77 -9.64 -2.95
C SER A 142 16.53 -8.12 -2.89
N ASP A 143 16.75 -7.42 -4.00
CA ASP A 143 16.54 -5.97 -4.10
C ASP A 143 15.05 -5.64 -3.99
N GLN A 144 14.17 -6.43 -4.61
CA GLN A 144 12.72 -6.32 -4.49
C GLN A 144 12.24 -6.57 -3.06
N LYS A 145 12.78 -7.58 -2.38
CA LYS A 145 12.43 -7.86 -0.98
C LYS A 145 12.82 -6.69 -0.07
N MET A 146 14.05 -6.17 -0.20
CA MET A 146 14.52 -5.01 0.56
C MET A 146 13.71 -3.75 0.26
N LEU A 147 13.30 -3.56 -1.00
CA LEU A 147 12.41 -2.48 -1.40
C LEU A 147 11.06 -2.57 -0.71
N VAL A 148 10.44 -3.76 -0.66
CA VAL A 148 9.17 -3.98 0.05
C VAL A 148 9.30 -3.58 1.52
N GLU A 149 10.35 -4.04 2.21
CA GLU A 149 10.60 -3.68 3.61
C GLU A 149 10.76 -2.16 3.80
N THR A 150 11.51 -1.51 2.91
CA THR A 150 11.75 -0.07 2.95
C THR A 150 10.45 0.72 2.75
N LYS A 151 9.66 0.36 1.73
CA LYS A 151 8.37 1.01 1.43
C LYS A 151 7.36 0.78 2.54
N ASN A 152 7.32 -0.43 3.09
CA ASN A 152 6.47 -0.79 4.21
C ASN A 152 6.75 0.10 5.43
N LYS A 153 8.02 0.27 5.78
CA LYS A 153 8.45 1.15 6.88
C LYS A 153 8.08 2.61 6.63
N GLN A 154 8.23 3.10 5.40
CA GLN A 154 7.82 4.46 5.03
C GLN A 154 6.31 4.66 5.22
N LYS A 155 5.49 3.72 4.76
CA LYS A 155 4.02 3.75 4.91
C LYS A 155 3.61 3.71 6.40
N ILE A 156 4.20 2.84 7.20
CA ILE A 156 3.96 2.75 8.65
C ILE A 156 4.25 4.08 9.35
N ASN A 157 5.43 4.65 9.10
CA ASN A 157 5.83 5.92 9.71
C ASN A 157 4.88 7.05 9.33
N GLN A 158 4.47 7.08 8.07
CA GLN A 158 3.53 8.06 7.55
C GLN A 158 2.14 7.92 8.18
N ILE A 159 1.62 6.71 8.31
CA ILE A 159 0.34 6.45 8.99
C ILE A 159 0.44 6.90 10.45
N ASN A 160 1.48 6.49 11.19
CA ASN A 160 1.63 6.88 12.59
C ASN A 160 1.72 8.40 12.77
N ARG A 161 2.39 9.10 11.84
CA ARG A 161 2.42 10.57 11.82
C ARG A 161 1.03 11.17 11.61
N ILE A 162 0.26 10.66 10.65
CA ILE A 162 -1.10 11.12 10.35
C ILE A 162 -2.05 10.80 11.51
N ASN A 163 -1.93 9.61 12.10
CA ASN A 163 -2.72 9.20 13.26
C ASN A 163 -2.49 10.14 14.44
N ALA A 164 -1.23 10.40 14.78
CA ALA A 164 -0.87 11.33 15.86
C ALA A 164 -1.39 12.75 15.60
N GLN A 165 -1.29 13.25 14.36
CA GLN A 165 -1.79 14.58 13.98
C GLN A 165 -3.31 14.71 14.09
N ASN A 166 -4.04 13.62 13.85
CA ASN A 166 -5.50 13.60 13.81
C ASN A 166 -6.13 12.96 15.06
N GLY A 167 -5.37 12.76 16.14
CA GLY A 167 -5.86 12.20 17.40
C GLY A 167 -6.37 10.76 17.30
N GLN A 168 -5.95 10.01 16.29
CA GLN A 168 -6.31 8.60 16.13
C GLN A 168 -5.66 7.77 17.23
N LYS A 169 -6.40 6.77 17.75
CA LYS A 169 -6.02 5.99 18.93
C LYS A 169 -5.38 4.64 18.60
N TRP A 170 -5.05 4.40 17.34
CA TRP A 170 -4.42 3.16 16.89
C TRP A 170 -3.04 3.39 16.29
N PHE A 171 -2.23 2.34 16.31
CA PHE A 171 -0.84 2.35 15.89
C PHE A 171 -0.63 1.43 14.70
N ALA A 172 0.09 1.94 13.70
CA ALA A 172 0.56 1.17 12.57
C ALA A 172 1.89 0.49 12.89
N GLY A 173 2.06 -0.71 12.38
CA GLY A 173 3.27 -1.50 12.48
C GLY A 173 3.35 -2.52 11.34
N GLU A 174 4.41 -3.30 11.36
CA GLU A 174 4.62 -4.34 10.37
C GLU A 174 3.74 -5.55 10.67
N THR A 175 3.06 -6.06 9.64
CA THR A 175 2.23 -7.28 9.73
C THR A 175 2.58 -8.24 8.61
N SER A 176 2.10 -9.48 8.68
CA SER A 176 2.20 -10.41 7.54
C SER A 176 1.46 -9.90 6.31
N ILE A 177 0.35 -9.18 6.49
CA ILE A 177 -0.47 -8.63 5.40
C ILE A 177 0.21 -7.42 4.77
N SER A 178 0.86 -6.57 5.57
CA SER A 178 1.47 -5.32 5.08
C SER A 178 2.55 -5.58 4.01
N LYS A 179 3.24 -6.73 4.11
CA LYS A 179 4.30 -7.21 3.20
C LYS A 179 3.79 -7.85 1.90
N LEU A 180 2.51 -8.17 1.81
CA LEU A 180 1.94 -8.78 0.62
C LEU A 180 1.90 -7.81 -0.56
N SER A 181 2.05 -8.34 -1.77
CA SER A 181 1.80 -7.57 -2.98
C SER A 181 0.32 -7.17 -3.09
N TYR A 182 0.03 -6.18 -3.90
CA TYR A 182 -1.34 -5.79 -4.22
C TYR A 182 -2.18 -6.95 -4.73
N GLU A 183 -1.60 -7.77 -5.60
CA GLU A 183 -2.29 -8.94 -6.16
C GLU A 183 -2.71 -9.93 -5.06
N MET A 184 -1.81 -10.22 -4.11
CA MET A 184 -2.10 -11.06 -2.94
C MET A 184 -3.11 -10.41 -2.00
N LYS A 185 -2.99 -9.10 -1.74
CA LYS A 185 -3.95 -8.35 -0.91
C LYS A 185 -5.34 -8.33 -1.54
N LYS A 186 -5.44 -8.14 -2.86
CA LYS A 186 -6.70 -8.18 -3.62
C LYS A 186 -7.39 -9.53 -3.45
N GLN A 187 -6.65 -10.64 -3.49
CA GLN A 187 -7.18 -11.98 -3.21
C GLN A 187 -7.65 -12.10 -1.75
N LEU A 188 -6.84 -11.66 -0.79
CA LEU A 188 -7.16 -11.72 0.63
C LEU A 188 -8.42 -10.93 0.99
N PHE A 189 -8.59 -9.72 0.43
CA PHE A 189 -9.76 -8.88 0.68
C PHE A 189 -10.99 -9.27 -0.15
N GLY A 190 -10.87 -10.24 -1.07
CA GLY A 190 -11.98 -10.82 -1.81
C GLY A 190 -12.69 -9.89 -2.79
N ARG A 191 -12.13 -8.70 -3.07
CA ARG A 191 -12.70 -7.74 -4.03
C ARG A 191 -11.62 -6.86 -4.64
N GLU A 192 -11.89 -6.42 -5.87
CA GLU A 192 -11.11 -5.34 -6.48
C GLU A 192 -11.43 -4.00 -5.81
N LYS A 193 -10.53 -3.01 -5.94
CA LYS A 193 -10.74 -1.62 -5.51
C LYS A 193 -11.10 -1.49 -4.02
N TYR A 194 -10.60 -2.40 -3.18
CA TYR A 194 -10.72 -2.26 -1.74
C TYR A 194 -9.96 -1.02 -1.25
N ASN A 195 -10.53 -0.38 -0.23
CA ASN A 195 -9.82 0.54 0.65
C ASN A 195 -9.79 -0.11 2.05
N SER A 196 -8.58 -0.44 2.52
CA SER A 196 -8.34 -1.09 3.81
C SER A 196 -8.30 -0.10 4.96
N ASN A 197 -8.23 1.21 4.69
CA ASN A 197 -8.09 2.27 5.68
C ASN A 197 -6.91 2.04 6.64
N GLY A 198 -5.86 1.38 6.16
CA GLY A 198 -4.66 1.08 6.93
C GLY A 198 -4.76 -0.19 7.80
N LEU A 199 -5.84 -0.98 7.69
CA LEU A 199 -6.02 -2.22 8.44
C LEU A 199 -4.86 -3.21 8.24
N GLU A 200 -4.25 -3.24 7.05
CA GLU A 200 -3.09 -4.09 6.79
C GLU A 200 -1.86 -3.72 7.62
N TYR A 201 -1.84 -2.54 8.24
CA TYR A 201 -0.77 -2.05 9.12
C TYR A 201 -1.16 -2.07 10.60
N TYR A 202 -2.38 -2.46 10.97
CA TYR A 202 -2.84 -2.36 12.36
C TYR A 202 -2.09 -3.32 13.29
N VAL A 203 -1.52 -2.79 14.38
CA VAL A 203 -0.84 -3.59 15.42
C VAL A 203 -1.34 -3.34 16.85
N GLY A 204 -2.19 -2.33 17.07
CA GLY A 204 -2.80 -2.10 18.39
C GLY A 204 -3.51 -0.76 18.54
N GLY A 205 -4.15 -0.57 19.69
CA GLY A 205 -4.95 0.62 20.03
C GLY A 205 -6.44 0.47 19.64
N VAL A 206 -7.15 1.59 19.52
CA VAL A 206 -8.58 1.60 19.15
C VAL A 206 -8.71 2.01 17.69
N PHE A 207 -9.07 1.05 16.83
CA PHE A 207 -9.27 1.28 15.41
C PHE A 207 -10.73 1.66 15.13
N GLU A 208 -10.96 2.89 14.69
CA GLU A 208 -12.30 3.41 14.40
C GLU A 208 -12.56 3.33 12.88
N LEU A 209 -13.50 2.48 12.48
CA LEU A 209 -13.99 2.46 11.09
C LEU A 209 -15.00 3.59 10.93
N ASN A 210 -14.73 4.53 10.01
CA ASN A 210 -15.73 5.55 9.70
C ASN A 210 -16.97 4.91 9.05
N GLU A 211 -18.16 5.44 9.35
CA GLU A 211 -19.45 4.89 8.90
C GLU A 211 -19.54 4.78 7.37
N ALA A 212 -18.98 5.74 6.64
CA ALA A 212 -18.93 5.71 5.17
C ALA A 212 -18.10 4.54 4.62
N THR A 213 -17.03 4.14 5.32
CA THR A 213 -16.22 2.95 5.04
C THR A 213 -16.98 1.68 5.38
N ALA A 214 -17.65 1.65 6.53
CA ALA A 214 -18.49 0.53 6.93
C ALA A 214 -19.57 0.26 5.87
N LEU A 215 -20.23 1.31 5.37
CA LEU A 215 -21.26 1.23 4.32
C LEU A 215 -20.72 0.78 2.95
N GLN A 216 -19.49 1.14 2.57
CA GLN A 216 -18.85 0.60 1.35
C GLN A 216 -18.44 -0.88 1.46
N ASN A 217 -18.23 -1.39 2.67
CA ASN A 217 -17.95 -2.81 2.95
C ASN A 217 -19.23 -3.66 3.03
N VAL A 218 -20.40 -3.02 3.03
CA VAL A 218 -21.70 -3.59 3.41
C VAL A 218 -22.65 -3.80 2.22
N LYS A 219 -22.19 -3.64 0.97
CA LYS A 219 -23.02 -3.98 -0.22
C LYS A 219 -23.48 -5.45 -0.30
N SER A 220 -23.03 -6.32 0.62
CA SER A 220 -23.50 -7.72 0.72
C SER A 220 -24.19 -8.09 2.03
N SER A 221 -24.31 -7.18 3.02
CA SER A 221 -24.95 -7.50 4.31
C SER A 221 -25.69 -6.29 4.84
N SER A 222 -27.01 -6.27 4.73
CA SER A 222 -27.95 -5.25 5.21
C SER A 222 -27.71 -4.71 6.65
N VAL A 223 -26.66 -3.91 6.84
CA VAL A 223 -26.44 -3.13 8.05
C VAL A 223 -26.69 -1.68 7.68
N ALA A 224 -27.96 -1.30 7.75
CA ALA A 224 -28.35 0.10 7.75
C ALA A 224 -27.73 0.74 9.00
N VAL A 225 -26.71 1.59 8.80
CA VAL A 225 -26.25 2.51 9.86
C VAL A 225 -27.34 3.57 9.97
N SER A 226 -28.27 3.31 10.88
CA SER A 226 -29.39 4.19 11.15
C SER A 226 -28.88 5.36 11.98
N SER A 227 -29.05 6.59 11.46
CA SER A 227 -28.87 7.86 12.19
C SER A 227 -29.97 8.08 13.23
N THR A 228 -30.42 7.01 13.88
CA THR A 228 -31.37 7.02 14.97
C THR A 228 -30.56 6.92 16.25
N THR A 229 -30.95 7.70 17.26
CA THR A 229 -30.59 7.46 18.66
C THR A 229 -30.54 5.96 18.91
N SER A 230 -29.36 5.46 19.26
CA SER A 230 -29.13 4.04 19.50
C SER A 230 -30.21 3.51 20.44
N SER A 231 -30.91 2.45 20.04
CA SER A 231 -31.79 1.73 20.95
C SER A 231 -31.01 0.83 21.91
N LEU A 232 -29.68 0.80 21.78
CA LEU A 232 -28.80 0.13 22.73
C LEU A 232 -28.75 0.96 24.00
N ILE A 233 -28.78 0.28 25.14
CA ILE A 233 -28.65 0.88 26.45
C ILE A 233 -27.26 1.52 26.60
N ASP A 234 -27.19 2.64 27.34
CA ASP A 234 -25.96 3.42 27.52
C ASP A 234 -24.85 2.61 28.21
N ASN A 235 -25.23 1.70 29.10
CA ASN A 235 -24.34 0.79 29.80
C ASN A 235 -24.86 -0.64 29.67
N PHE A 236 -23.99 -1.55 29.24
CA PHE A 236 -24.31 -2.97 29.14
C PHE A 236 -23.21 -3.77 29.83
N ASP A 237 -23.57 -4.53 30.87
CA ASP A 237 -22.68 -5.48 31.52
C ASP A 237 -23.10 -6.91 31.15
N TRP A 238 -22.23 -7.62 30.43
CA TRP A 238 -22.45 -9.04 30.10
C TRP A 238 -22.64 -9.92 31.34
N ARG A 239 -22.06 -9.52 32.48
CA ARG A 239 -22.23 -10.23 33.76
C ARG A 239 -23.65 -10.10 34.30
N GLU A 240 -24.26 -8.92 34.21
CA GLU A 240 -25.66 -8.73 34.61
C GLU A 240 -26.59 -9.55 33.72
N ARG A 241 -26.33 -9.59 32.41
CA ARG A 241 -27.15 -10.35 31.46
C ARG A 241 -27.14 -11.86 31.72
N HIS A 242 -26.00 -12.42 32.10
CA HIS A 242 -25.82 -13.86 32.34
C HIS A 242 -25.82 -14.25 33.82
N GLY A 243 -26.11 -13.31 34.72
CA GLY A 243 -26.10 -13.54 36.16
C GLY A 243 -24.72 -13.92 36.72
N ALA A 244 -23.62 -13.52 36.08
CA ALA A 244 -22.26 -13.86 36.52
C ALA A 244 -21.89 -13.21 37.87
N ASN A 245 -22.64 -12.20 38.33
CA ASN A 245 -22.51 -11.63 39.67
C ASN A 245 -23.41 -12.32 40.73
N ASN A 246 -24.16 -13.37 40.37
CA ASN A 246 -25.04 -14.10 41.27
C ASN A 246 -24.40 -15.44 41.67
N PRO A 247 -24.07 -15.70 42.95
CA PRO A 247 -23.48 -16.96 43.43
C PRO A 247 -24.23 -18.24 43.06
N ASN A 248 -25.52 -18.12 42.74
CA ASN A 248 -26.37 -19.25 42.34
C ASN A 248 -26.42 -19.47 40.82
N SER A 249 -25.72 -18.64 40.03
CA SER A 249 -25.66 -18.78 38.57
C SER A 249 -24.58 -19.77 38.15
N PRO A 250 -24.81 -20.59 37.11
CA PRO A 250 -23.77 -21.42 36.50
C PRO A 250 -22.57 -20.62 35.95
N TYR A 251 -22.75 -19.31 35.77
CA TYR A 251 -21.75 -18.39 35.23
C TYR A 251 -21.08 -17.54 36.31
N TYR A 252 -21.34 -17.82 37.59
CA TYR A 252 -20.66 -17.15 38.70
C TYR A 252 -19.19 -17.55 38.75
N ASP A 253 -18.31 -16.57 38.66
CA ASP A 253 -16.84 -16.76 38.63
C ASP A 253 -16.13 -16.32 39.91
N ASP A 254 -16.86 -15.82 40.91
CA ASP A 254 -16.34 -15.33 42.19
C ASP A 254 -15.26 -14.23 42.06
N ASP A 255 -15.23 -13.52 40.92
CA ASP A 255 -14.30 -12.42 40.66
C ASP A 255 -14.98 -11.05 40.87
N PRO A 256 -14.82 -10.42 42.05
CA PRO A 256 -15.44 -9.13 42.35
C PRO A 256 -14.90 -7.97 41.50
N ASN A 257 -13.76 -8.13 40.82
CA ASN A 257 -13.13 -7.10 40.00
C ASN A 257 -13.44 -7.24 38.50
N GLY A 258 -14.10 -8.33 38.09
CA GLY A 258 -14.55 -8.52 36.71
C GLY A 258 -13.42 -8.69 35.69
N GLY A 259 -12.40 -9.50 36.00
CA GLY A 259 -11.31 -9.89 35.11
C GLY A 259 -11.76 -10.62 33.84
N GLY A 260 -13.01 -11.05 33.78
CA GLY A 260 -13.70 -11.51 32.58
C GLY A 260 -13.75 -13.04 32.41
N TRP A 261 -14.46 -13.47 31.36
CA TRP A 261 -14.80 -14.87 31.04
C TRP A 261 -13.62 -15.79 30.70
N LEU A 262 -12.37 -15.31 30.80
CA LEU A 262 -11.18 -16.12 30.64
C LEU A 262 -10.91 -16.83 31.97
N THR A 263 -11.70 -17.86 32.26
CA THR A 263 -11.33 -18.81 33.31
C THR A 263 -9.94 -19.36 32.99
N SER A 264 -9.01 -19.31 33.94
CA SER A 264 -7.70 -19.94 33.78
C SER A 264 -7.90 -21.40 33.37
N VAL A 265 -7.15 -21.88 32.36
CA VAL A 265 -7.22 -23.28 31.92
C VAL A 265 -6.95 -24.16 33.13
N LYS A 266 -7.99 -24.82 33.64
CA LYS A 266 -7.80 -25.88 34.64
C LYS A 266 -7.09 -27.00 33.92
N THR A 267 -5.88 -27.32 34.36
CA THR A 267 -5.14 -28.50 33.91
C THR A 267 -6.03 -29.72 34.10
N GLN A 268 -6.56 -30.24 33.01
CA GLN A 268 -7.22 -31.55 32.94
C GLN A 268 -6.16 -32.64 32.80
#